data_AF-A0A7C5I4M1-F1
#
_entry.id   AF-A0A7C5I4M1-F1
#
_cell.length_a   1.000
_cell.length_b   1.000
_cell.length_c   1.000
_cell.angle_alpha   90.00
_cell.angle_beta   90.00
_cell.angle_gamma   90.00
#
_symmetry.space_group_name_H-M   'P 1'
#
loop_
_entity.id
_entity.type
_entity.pdbx_description
1 polymer ?
#
loop_
_entity_poly.entity_id
_entity_poly.type
_entity_poly.pdbx_seq_one_letter_code
_entity_poly.pdbx_strand_id
1 'polypeptide(L)'
;MKTTFSIIKADVGGFPGHSSVHEKLIEAAEKNLSEAKNEGLLIDFHVTHCGDDLELLMTHHRGENNEEIHSLAWNTFTKATEIAKSLGLYGAGQDLLKDAFSGNIRGLGPGVAEMEFTERKSEPLIAFLMDKTEPGAFNLPIF
;
A
#
# COMPACT_ATOMS: atom_id res chain seq x y z
N MET A 1 -12.88 20.74 -5.80
CA MET A 1 -12.89 19.49 -5.03
C MET A 1 -11.44 19.10 -4.81
N LYS A 2 -11.06 18.65 -3.62
CA LYS A 2 -9.68 18.23 -3.36
C LYS A 2 -9.54 16.73 -3.63
N THR A 3 -8.38 16.30 -4.10
CA THR A 3 -8.03 14.91 -4.34
C THR A 3 -6.87 14.55 -3.41
N THR A 4 -6.93 13.36 -2.84
CA THR A 4 -5.86 12.76 -2.04
C THR A 4 -5.23 11.64 -2.85
N PHE A 5 -3.91 11.63 -2.91
CA PHE A 5 -3.13 10.52 -3.44
C PHE A 5 -2.39 9.87 -2.27
N SER A 6 -2.64 8.59 -2.04
CA SER A 6 -2.03 7.80 -0.97
C SER A 6 -1.29 6.60 -1.55
N ILE A 7 -0.05 6.42 -1.13
CA ILE A 7 0.71 5.18 -1.29
C ILE A 7 0.80 4.54 0.08
N ILE A 8 0.27 3.34 0.22
CA ILE A 8 0.40 2.53 1.43
C ILE A 8 1.04 1.20 1.05
N LYS A 9 2.10 0.81 1.75
CA LYS A 9 2.96 -0.32 1.38
C LYS A 9 3.26 -1.23 2.56
N ALA A 10 3.44 -2.52 2.30
CA ALA A 10 3.87 -3.50 3.31
C ALA A 10 4.49 -4.75 2.67
N ASP A 11 5.50 -5.33 3.31
CA ASP A 11 5.92 -6.72 3.08
C ASP A 11 4.95 -7.68 3.79
N VAL A 12 4.22 -8.44 2.97
CA VAL A 12 3.25 -9.45 3.40
C VAL A 12 3.69 -10.88 3.05
N GLY A 13 4.90 -11.05 2.50
CA GLY A 13 5.51 -12.33 2.15
C GLY A 13 6.21 -12.31 0.80
N GLY A 14 7.47 -12.73 0.77
CA GLY A 14 8.34 -12.72 -0.39
C GLY A 14 8.51 -14.07 -1.11
N PHE A 15 8.87 -13.99 -2.39
CA PHE A 15 8.95 -15.12 -3.33
C PHE A 15 10.07 -14.97 -4.39
N PRO A 16 11.13 -15.81 -4.36
CA PRO A 16 11.62 -16.56 -3.21
C PRO A 16 12.39 -15.66 -2.24
N GLY A 17 12.33 -15.98 -0.93
CA GLY A 17 12.97 -15.15 0.09
C GLY A 17 12.50 -13.70 0.00
N HIS A 18 13.40 -12.74 0.22
CA HIS A 18 13.13 -11.31 0.14
C HIS A 18 13.34 -10.71 -1.26
N SER A 19 12.98 -11.43 -2.33
CA SER A 19 13.34 -11.03 -3.70
C SER A 19 12.22 -10.35 -4.49
N SER A 20 10.97 -10.80 -4.33
CA SER A 20 9.83 -10.34 -5.11
C SER A 20 8.52 -10.64 -4.36
N VAL A 21 7.39 -10.08 -4.83
CA VAL A 21 6.04 -10.48 -4.43
C VAL A 21 5.50 -11.56 -5.38
N HIS A 22 4.73 -12.52 -4.87
CA HIS A 22 4.05 -13.53 -5.70
C HIS A 22 2.75 -12.95 -6.30
N GLU A 23 2.46 -13.23 -7.58
CA GLU A 23 1.33 -12.66 -8.35
C GLU A 23 -0.04 -12.77 -7.66
N LYS A 24 -0.37 -13.91 -7.05
CA LYS A 24 -1.59 -14.09 -6.25
C LYS A 24 -1.82 -13.07 -5.12
N LEU A 25 -0.76 -12.45 -4.56
CA LEU A 25 -0.91 -11.39 -3.56
C LEU A 25 -1.31 -10.07 -4.22
N ILE A 26 -0.76 -9.78 -5.41
CA ILE A 26 -1.13 -8.64 -6.25
C ILE A 26 -2.60 -8.79 -6.68
N GLU A 27 -3.00 -9.95 -7.21
CA GLU A 27 -4.39 -10.23 -7.62
C GLU A 27 -5.38 -10.05 -6.45
N ALA A 28 -5.00 -10.51 -5.25
CA ALA A 28 -5.83 -10.35 -4.06
C ALA A 28 -6.00 -8.88 -3.67
N ALA A 29 -4.94 -8.08 -3.80
CA ALA A 29 -4.99 -6.65 -3.55
C ALA A 29 -5.81 -5.91 -4.62
N GLU A 30 -5.61 -6.21 -5.90
CA GLU A 30 -6.38 -5.64 -7.01
C GLU A 30 -7.87 -5.93 -6.85
N LYS A 31 -8.24 -7.16 -6.46
CA LYS A 31 -9.63 -7.51 -6.18
C LYS A 31 -10.22 -6.64 -5.07
N ASN A 32 -9.52 -6.50 -3.95
CA ASN A 32 -10.03 -5.75 -2.80
C ASN A 32 -10.17 -4.24 -3.10
N LEU A 33 -9.20 -3.66 -3.81
CA LEU A 33 -9.28 -2.25 -4.22
C LEU A 33 -10.31 -2.01 -5.33
N SER A 34 -10.54 -3.00 -6.20
CA SER A 34 -11.63 -2.97 -7.19
C SER A 34 -13.00 -2.90 -6.51
N GLU A 35 -13.22 -3.69 -5.46
CA GLU A 35 -14.44 -3.64 -4.65
C GLU A 35 -14.62 -2.24 -4.03
N ALA A 36 -13.57 -1.69 -3.39
CA ALA A 36 -13.61 -0.36 -2.80
C ALA A 36 -13.84 0.78 -3.83
N LYS A 37 -13.31 0.64 -5.05
CA LYS A 37 -13.60 1.56 -6.16
C LYS A 37 -15.06 1.47 -6.59
N ASN A 38 -15.61 0.27 -6.74
CA ASN A 38 -17.02 0.07 -7.10
C ASN A 38 -17.99 0.59 -6.04
N GLU A 39 -17.60 0.55 -4.76
CA GLU A 39 -18.36 1.10 -3.63
C GLU A 39 -18.22 2.64 -3.50
N GLY A 40 -17.35 3.26 -4.30
CA GLY A 40 -17.11 4.71 -4.29
C GLY A 40 -16.25 5.20 -3.11
N LEU A 41 -15.56 4.29 -2.41
CA LEU A 41 -14.56 4.66 -1.41
C LEU A 41 -13.31 5.23 -2.09
N LEU A 42 -12.89 4.62 -3.19
CA LEU A 42 -11.79 5.08 -4.05
C LEU A 42 -12.31 5.69 -5.36
N ILE A 43 -11.56 6.62 -5.92
CA ILE A 43 -11.74 7.11 -7.29
C ILE A 43 -11.06 6.13 -8.25
N ASP A 44 -9.80 5.81 -7.99
CA ASP A 44 -9.01 4.87 -8.77
C ASP A 44 -7.87 4.27 -7.93
N PHE A 45 -7.21 3.24 -8.45
CA PHE A 45 -6.05 2.62 -7.80
C PHE A 45 -5.09 1.97 -8.80
N HIS A 46 -3.88 1.67 -8.34
CA HIS A 46 -2.92 0.79 -8.99
C HIS A 46 -2.22 -0.07 -7.94
N VAL A 47 -2.02 -1.36 -8.23
CA VAL A 47 -1.28 -2.28 -7.37
C VAL A 47 0.00 -2.69 -8.08
N THR A 48 1.12 -2.64 -7.37
CA THR A 48 2.41 -3.07 -7.89
C THR A 48 3.31 -3.53 -6.75
N HIS A 49 4.60 -3.73 -7.02
CA HIS A 49 5.58 -4.05 -5.99
C HIS A 49 6.96 -3.48 -6.33
N CYS A 50 7.78 -3.27 -5.31
CA CYS A 50 9.23 -3.07 -5.45
C CYS A 50 9.90 -4.12 -4.58
N GLY A 51 10.63 -5.05 -5.19
CA GLY A 51 11.11 -6.23 -4.44
C GLY A 51 9.96 -6.99 -3.79
N ASP A 52 10.06 -7.31 -2.50
CA ASP A 52 9.05 -8.00 -1.70
C ASP A 52 8.00 -7.08 -1.04
N ASP A 53 8.07 -5.77 -1.27
CA ASP A 53 7.06 -4.83 -0.79
C ASP A 53 5.86 -4.74 -1.74
N LEU A 54 4.66 -5.03 -1.23
CA LEU A 54 3.40 -4.83 -1.94
C LEU A 54 2.93 -3.38 -1.80
N GLU A 55 2.61 -2.75 -2.93
CA GLU A 55 2.41 -1.31 -3.05
C GLU A 55 0.97 -1.01 -3.49
N LEU A 56 0.22 -0.25 -2.68
CA LEU A 56 -1.16 0.15 -2.94
C LEU A 56 -1.21 1.65 -3.22
N LEU A 57 -1.33 2.03 -4.48
CA LEU A 57 -1.48 3.43 -4.91
C LEU A 57 -2.97 3.71 -5.08
N MET A 58 -3.49 4.72 -4.38
CA MET A 58 -4.93 5.00 -4.30
C MET A 58 -5.20 6.49 -4.48
N THR A 59 -6.26 6.83 -5.22
CA THR A 59 -6.83 8.18 -5.26
C THR A 59 -8.21 8.21 -4.63
N HIS A 60 -8.50 9.23 -3.82
CA HIS A 60 -9.78 9.38 -3.12
C HIS A 60 -10.03 10.84 -2.69
N HIS A 61 -11.20 11.11 -2.11
CA HIS A 61 -11.59 12.45 -1.62
C HIS A 61 -11.73 12.49 -0.08
N ARG A 62 -10.90 11.71 0.62
CA ARG A 62 -11.06 11.46 2.08
C ARG A 62 -10.06 12.19 2.97
N GLY A 63 -9.09 12.91 2.39
CA GLY A 63 -8.01 13.55 3.12
C GLY A 63 -6.92 12.57 3.57
N GLU A 64 -5.79 13.11 4.04
CA GLU A 64 -4.69 12.35 4.61
C GLU A 64 -5.08 11.71 5.96
N ASN A 65 -4.43 10.61 6.35
CA ASN A 65 -4.69 9.89 7.59
C ASN A 65 -6.15 9.45 7.77
N ASN A 66 -6.84 9.17 6.66
CA ASN A 66 -8.25 8.78 6.72
C ASN A 66 -8.41 7.32 7.20
N GLU A 67 -9.19 7.11 8.26
CA GLU A 67 -9.38 5.79 8.87
C GLU A 67 -9.92 4.73 7.90
N GLU A 68 -10.87 5.08 7.02
CA GLU A 68 -11.45 4.12 6.07
C GLU A 68 -10.42 3.65 5.03
N ILE A 69 -9.58 4.56 4.53
CA ILE A 69 -8.51 4.27 3.56
C ILE A 69 -7.41 3.42 4.19
N HIS A 70 -6.98 3.76 5.39
CA HIS A 70 -5.98 2.98 6.11
C HIS A 70 -6.52 1.60 6.51
N SER A 71 -7.80 1.50 6.88
CA SER A 71 -8.47 0.23 7.14
C SER A 71 -8.56 -0.63 5.88
N LEU A 72 -8.87 -0.04 4.72
CA LEU A 72 -8.88 -0.73 3.44
C LEU A 72 -7.50 -1.32 3.12
N ALA A 73 -6.42 -0.55 3.27
CA ALA A 73 -5.06 -1.04 3.06
C ALA A 73 -4.70 -2.17 4.04
N TRP A 74 -4.98 -1.98 5.34
CA TRP A 74 -4.75 -3.01 6.35
C TRP A 74 -5.47 -4.33 6.04
N ASN A 75 -6.75 -4.26 5.70
CA ASN A 75 -7.55 -5.43 5.32
C ASN A 75 -7.02 -6.09 4.05
N THR A 76 -6.52 -5.30 3.10
CA THR A 76 -5.88 -5.79 1.88
C THR A 76 -4.62 -6.60 2.21
N PHE A 77 -3.72 -6.05 3.02
CA PHE A 77 -2.49 -6.74 3.45
C PHE A 77 -2.78 -7.99 4.28
N THR A 78 -3.81 -7.94 5.14
CA THR A 78 -4.23 -9.11 5.93
C THR A 78 -4.71 -10.24 5.00
N LYS A 79 -5.55 -9.94 3.99
CA LYS A 79 -5.99 -10.93 2.99
C LYS A 79 -4.80 -11.50 2.20
N ALA A 80 -3.87 -10.64 1.77
CA ALA A 80 -2.66 -11.07 1.06
C ALA A 80 -1.76 -11.97 1.94
N THR A 81 -1.64 -11.65 3.22
CA THR A 81 -0.89 -12.45 4.21
C THR A 81 -1.47 -13.85 4.38
N GLU A 82 -2.80 -13.99 4.43
CA GLU A 82 -3.42 -15.33 4.51
C GLU A 82 -3.12 -16.18 3.27
N ILE A 83 -3.07 -15.56 2.08
CA ILE A 83 -2.65 -16.24 0.85
C ILE A 83 -1.17 -16.60 0.94
N ALA A 84 -0.31 -15.69 1.38
CA ALA A 84 1.12 -15.92 1.56
C ALA A 84 1.40 -17.12 2.49
N LYS A 85 0.68 -17.20 3.62
CA LYS A 85 0.73 -18.34 4.55
C LYS A 85 0.30 -19.64 3.87
N SER A 86 -0.79 -19.61 3.10
CA SER A 86 -1.30 -20.81 2.41
C SER A 86 -0.35 -21.36 1.36
N LEU A 87 0.45 -20.49 0.74
CA LEU A 87 1.46 -20.82 -0.27
C LEU A 87 2.84 -21.13 0.34
N GLY A 88 3.02 -20.93 1.65
CA GLY A 88 4.31 -21.12 2.32
C GLY A 88 5.38 -20.12 1.90
N LEU A 89 4.98 -18.87 1.61
CA LEU A 89 5.92 -17.81 1.22
C LEU A 89 6.82 -17.39 2.40
N TYR A 90 7.99 -16.87 2.08
CA TYR A 90 8.97 -16.45 3.08
C TYR A 90 8.52 -15.14 3.74
N GLY A 91 8.58 -15.04 5.07
CA GLY A 91 8.20 -13.81 5.77
C GLY A 91 6.70 -13.46 5.68
N ALA A 92 5.81 -14.45 5.57
CA ALA A 92 4.37 -14.18 5.47
C ALA A 92 3.85 -13.29 6.62
N GLY A 93 3.37 -12.08 6.27
CA GLY A 93 2.90 -11.07 7.23
C GLY A 93 4.00 -10.29 7.95
N GLN A 94 5.20 -10.17 7.37
CA GLN A 94 6.37 -9.56 8.01
C GLN A 94 6.12 -8.17 8.60
N ASP A 95 5.45 -7.28 7.86
CA ASP A 95 5.20 -5.92 8.29
C ASP A 95 3.89 -5.75 9.08
N LEU A 96 3.13 -6.83 9.34
CA LEU A 96 1.92 -6.75 10.16
C LEU A 96 2.28 -6.96 11.64
N LEU A 97 2.90 -5.93 12.24
CA LEU A 97 3.51 -6.00 13.59
C LEU A 97 2.49 -6.03 14.74
N LYS A 98 1.20 -5.86 14.46
CA LYS A 98 0.12 -5.95 15.44
C LYS A 98 -1.02 -6.79 14.89
N ASP A 99 -1.73 -7.45 15.81
CA ASP A 99 -2.87 -8.31 15.47
C ASP A 99 -4.13 -7.52 15.08
N ALA A 100 -4.23 -6.24 15.46
CA ALA A 100 -5.41 -5.43 15.24
C ALA A 100 -5.08 -4.01 14.77
N PHE A 101 -5.90 -3.52 13.84
CA PHE A 101 -5.87 -2.14 13.34
C PHE A 101 -6.31 -1.15 14.44
N SER A 102 -5.64 0.00 14.53
CA SER A 102 -5.93 1.03 15.55
C SER A 102 -6.09 2.42 14.93
N GLY A 103 -7.10 2.59 14.07
CA GLY A 103 -7.53 3.87 13.48
C GLY A 103 -6.63 4.40 12.36
N ASN A 104 -5.31 4.26 12.48
CA ASN A 104 -4.37 4.50 11.38
C ASN A 104 -3.27 3.42 11.36
N ILE A 105 -2.62 3.30 10.19
CA ILE A 105 -1.63 2.25 9.94
C ILE A 105 -0.20 2.63 10.39
N ARG A 106 0.02 3.90 10.76
CA ARG A 106 1.35 4.40 11.15
C ARG A 106 1.77 3.74 12.47
N GLY A 107 2.95 3.14 12.48
CA GLY A 107 3.43 2.39 13.64
C GLY A 107 2.80 1.00 13.81
N LEU A 108 2.04 0.52 12.82
CA LEU A 108 1.61 -0.88 12.72
C LEU A 108 2.55 -1.72 11.85
N GLY A 109 3.53 -1.07 11.21
CA GLY A 109 4.51 -1.64 10.30
C GLY A 109 4.43 -1.08 8.88
N PRO A 110 3.25 -1.02 8.22
CA PRO A 110 3.13 -0.50 6.86
C PRO A 110 3.62 0.95 6.71
N GLY A 111 4.29 1.21 5.58
CA GLY A 111 4.75 2.53 5.17
C GLY A 111 3.62 3.34 4.52
N VAL A 112 3.67 4.67 4.69
CA VAL A 112 2.63 5.58 4.19
C VAL A 112 3.25 6.86 3.64
N ALA A 113 2.87 7.25 2.43
CA ALA A 113 3.13 8.57 1.85
C ALA A 113 1.85 9.10 1.20
N GLU A 114 1.38 10.27 1.64
CA GLU A 114 0.08 10.81 1.23
C GLU A 114 0.17 12.33 1.04
N MET A 115 -0.66 12.86 0.14
CA MET A 115 -0.86 14.30 0.01
C MET A 115 -2.28 14.62 -0.45
N GLU A 116 -2.91 15.61 0.19
CA GLU A 116 -4.17 16.21 -0.28
C GLU A 116 -3.93 17.53 -1.01
N PHE A 117 -4.46 17.66 -2.23
CA PHE A 117 -4.25 18.84 -3.07
C PHE A 117 -5.50 19.18 -3.90
N THR A 118 -5.51 20.39 -4.45
CA THR A 118 -6.46 20.76 -5.50
C THR A 118 -5.80 20.47 -6.84
N GLU A 119 -6.37 19.58 -7.63
CA GLU A 119 -5.83 19.24 -8.95
C GLU A 119 -5.61 20.49 -9.81
N ARG A 120 -4.43 20.58 -10.42
CA ARG A 120 -4.08 21.58 -11.42
C ARG A 120 -4.83 21.27 -12.72
N LYS A 121 -4.69 22.16 -13.72
CA LYS A 121 -5.22 21.92 -15.07
C LYS A 121 -4.71 20.60 -15.69
N SER A 122 -3.50 20.21 -15.34
CA SER A 122 -2.89 18.92 -15.62
C SER A 122 -2.08 18.52 -14.40
N GLU A 123 -2.31 17.32 -13.89
CA GLU A 123 -1.75 16.84 -12.63
C GLU A 123 -0.84 15.62 -12.85
N PRO A 124 0.38 15.79 -13.39
CA PRO A 124 1.35 14.71 -13.46
C PRO A 124 1.92 14.39 -12.08
N LEU A 125 1.91 13.10 -11.72
CA LEU A 125 2.49 12.55 -10.50
C LEU A 125 3.52 11.47 -10.84
N ILE A 126 4.56 11.35 -10.00
CA ILE A 126 5.56 10.28 -10.06
C ILE A 126 5.62 9.62 -8.68
N ALA A 127 5.39 8.31 -8.62
CA ALA A 127 5.53 7.51 -7.42
C ALA A 127 6.88 6.80 -7.43
N PHE A 128 7.71 7.02 -6.41
CA PHE A 128 8.95 6.27 -6.20
C PHE A 128 8.72 5.24 -5.10
N LEU A 129 9.02 3.99 -5.42
CA LEU A 129 8.88 2.83 -4.55
C LEU A 129 10.28 2.25 -4.34
N MET A 130 10.62 1.86 -3.12
CA MET A 130 11.97 1.40 -2.78
C MET A 130 11.92 0.15 -1.91
N ASP A 131 12.87 -0.74 -2.16
CA ASP A 131 13.14 -1.93 -1.38
C ASP A 131 14.62 -1.96 -0.95
N LYS A 132 14.92 -2.66 0.16
CA LYS A 132 16.25 -2.87 0.76
C LYS A 132 17.00 -1.59 1.11
N THR A 133 16.27 -0.55 1.48
CA THR A 133 16.81 0.73 1.93
C THR A 133 15.90 1.36 2.99
N GLU A 134 16.27 2.52 3.50
CA GLU A 134 15.50 3.28 4.49
C GLU A 134 14.95 4.59 3.90
N PRO A 135 13.96 5.25 4.54
CA PRO A 135 13.40 6.51 4.05
C PRO A 135 14.45 7.60 3.78
N GLY A 136 15.55 7.60 4.55
CA GLY A 136 16.67 8.54 4.38
C GLY A 136 17.38 8.45 3.03
N ALA A 137 17.20 7.37 2.25
CA ALA A 137 17.75 7.24 0.91
C ALA A 137 17.19 8.28 -0.08
N PHE A 138 16.02 8.86 0.22
CA PHE A 138 15.47 9.97 -0.55
C PHE A 138 16.07 11.34 -0.21
N ASN A 139 16.87 11.47 0.86
CA ASN A 139 17.41 12.78 1.27
C ASN A 139 18.26 13.44 0.17
N LEU A 140 19.15 12.68 -0.48
CA LEU A 140 20.00 13.22 -1.55
C LEU A 140 19.22 13.46 -2.87
N PRO A 141 18.37 12.53 -3.36
CA PRO A 141 17.56 12.78 -4.57
C PRO A 141 16.57 13.96 -4.47
N ILE A 142 16.09 14.28 -3.27
CA ILE A 142 15.16 15.40 -3.05
C ILE A 142 15.87 16.76 -2.96
N PHE A 143 17.14 16.78 -2.53
CA PHE A 143 17.96 17.99 -2.38
C PHE A 143 18.38 18.58 -3.74
#